data_AF-A0A9P1E731-F1
#
_entry.id   AF-A0A9P1E731-F1
#
_cell.length_a   1.000
_cell.length_b   1.000
_cell.length_c   1.000
_cell.angle_alpha   90.00
_cell.angle_beta   90.00
_cell.angle_gamma   90.00
#
_symmetry.space_group_name_H-M   'P 1'
#
loop_
_entity.id
_entity.type
_entity.pdbx_description
1 polymer ?
#
loop_
_entity_poly.entity_id
_entity_poly.type
_entity_poly.pdbx_seq_one_letter_code
_entity_poly.pdbx_strand_id
1 'polypeptide(L)'
;MDGWMAGLGAAMPPDTDALGQLLSEYVKRVFSSQLQHLKDMAGTLSTEVTVDSAQVAKLHSALESVHHKRTKILQQMRRDVALFTLDSPVRSPSTGAEDARLASLVSLDGILRQVKDISRQSRVSSLGRSRKKEMIASLDELTEHMPSLLDIDHPCAQKHIEDARRMLESIPEEDDIVNASSERSADDAVEETEVAQWNVLQFNTGLASPPFIIKCGANSSSELVVKADARVQEPKGSEIMRVVPRPTVLENMSLEEMKQLFTLLPESLSHLALARTADGTRARYSRLYRTLAMKVPALRDLISELEKGGVLRDVRS
;
A
#
# COMPACT_ATOMS: atom_id res chain seq x y z
N MET A 1 2.14 -44.37 -55.81
CA MET A 1 1.73 -43.21 -54.97
C MET A 1 2.61 -43.28 -53.74
N ASP A 2 3.90 -43.11 -53.95
CA ASP A 2 4.94 -43.50 -53.00
C ASP A 2 5.72 -42.24 -52.65
N GLY A 3 5.58 -41.74 -51.42
CA GLY A 3 6.52 -40.70 -51.00
C GLY A 3 6.24 -39.88 -49.76
N TRP A 4 5.01 -39.78 -49.24
CA TRP A 4 4.78 -38.88 -48.07
C TRP A 4 4.43 -39.62 -46.77
N MET A 5 4.04 -40.89 -46.86
CA MET A 5 3.67 -41.73 -45.71
C MET A 5 4.81 -42.66 -45.24
N ALA A 6 5.93 -42.73 -45.97
CA ALA A 6 6.98 -43.77 -45.81
C ALA A 6 7.87 -43.63 -44.55
N GLY A 7 7.59 -42.67 -43.66
CA GLY A 7 8.29 -42.49 -42.38
C GLY A 7 7.38 -42.41 -41.16
N LEU A 8 6.06 -42.55 -41.35
CA LEU A 8 5.10 -42.65 -40.27
C LEU A 8 5.06 -44.13 -39.88
N GLY A 9 5.70 -44.47 -38.75
CA GLY A 9 5.77 -45.84 -38.25
C GLY A 9 4.39 -46.51 -38.19
N ALA A 10 4.38 -47.85 -38.10
CA ALA A 10 3.15 -48.62 -37.99
C ALA A 10 2.32 -48.14 -36.77
N ALA A 11 1.01 -47.98 -36.96
CA ALA A 11 0.11 -47.54 -35.90
C ALA A 11 0.20 -48.49 -34.70
N MET A 12 0.76 -48.02 -33.59
CA MET A 12 0.83 -48.79 -32.34
C MET A 12 -0.50 -48.68 -31.57
N PRO A 13 -1.13 -49.81 -31.17
CA PRO A 13 -2.29 -49.82 -30.28
C PRO A 13 -1.98 -49.23 -28.88
N PRO A 14 -2.97 -48.70 -28.13
CA PRO A 14 -4.40 -48.77 -28.39
C PRO A 14 -4.97 -47.51 -29.08
N ASP A 15 -5.83 -47.73 -30.08
CA ASP A 15 -6.96 -46.87 -30.45
C ASP A 15 -6.77 -45.54 -31.21
N THR A 16 -5.64 -45.27 -31.87
CA THR A 16 -5.61 -44.18 -32.90
C THR A 16 -5.09 -44.65 -34.25
N ASP A 17 -5.84 -44.30 -35.30
CA ASP A 17 -5.43 -44.46 -36.70
C ASP A 17 -4.16 -43.63 -36.98
N ALA A 18 -3.48 -43.88 -38.11
CA ALA A 18 -2.24 -43.18 -38.46
C ALA A 18 -2.40 -41.63 -38.47
N LEU A 19 -3.62 -41.15 -38.75
CA LEU A 19 -3.97 -39.74 -38.67
C LEU A 19 -4.03 -39.24 -37.21
N GLY A 20 -4.68 -39.97 -36.31
CA GLY A 20 -4.72 -39.64 -34.87
C GLY A 20 -3.33 -39.60 -34.24
N GLN A 21 -2.42 -40.49 -34.64
CA GLN A 21 -1.02 -40.47 -34.20
C GLN A 21 -0.28 -39.24 -34.73
N LEU A 22 -0.46 -38.91 -36.02
CA LEU A 22 0.11 -37.70 -36.62
C LEU A 22 -0.36 -36.42 -35.90
N LEU A 23 -1.65 -36.34 -35.61
CA LEU A 23 -2.25 -35.20 -34.89
C LEU A 23 -1.72 -35.12 -33.45
N SER A 24 -1.63 -36.24 -32.74
CA SER A 24 -1.06 -36.30 -31.39
C SER A 24 0.40 -35.81 -31.36
N GLU A 25 1.24 -36.30 -32.27
CA GLU A 25 2.64 -35.87 -32.39
C GLU A 25 2.76 -34.39 -32.80
N TYR A 26 1.92 -33.92 -33.72
CA TYR A 26 1.87 -32.52 -34.09
C TYR A 26 1.52 -31.63 -32.89
N VAL A 27 0.46 -31.99 -32.14
CA VAL A 27 0.01 -31.25 -30.95
C VAL A 27 1.10 -31.23 -29.87
N LYS A 28 1.76 -32.36 -29.59
CA LYS A 28 2.92 -32.41 -28.68
C LYS A 28 4.05 -31.49 -29.11
N ARG A 29 4.38 -31.45 -30.41
CA ARG A 29 5.42 -30.55 -30.94
C ARG A 29 5.04 -29.08 -30.79
N VAL A 30 3.79 -28.72 -31.05
CA VAL A 30 3.28 -27.35 -30.86
C VAL A 30 3.42 -26.93 -29.39
N PHE A 31 2.93 -27.74 -28.45
CA PHE A 31 3.04 -27.42 -27.03
C PHE A 31 4.49 -27.36 -26.54
N SER A 32 5.33 -28.30 -26.98
CA SER A 32 6.75 -28.31 -26.63
C SER A 32 7.46 -27.06 -27.14
N SER A 33 7.17 -26.62 -28.37
CA SER A 33 7.71 -25.39 -28.94
C SER A 33 7.26 -24.15 -28.14
N GLN A 34 5.98 -24.05 -27.77
CA GLN A 34 5.47 -22.95 -26.96
C GLN A 34 6.10 -22.92 -25.55
N LEU A 35 6.24 -24.08 -24.91
CA LEU A 35 6.89 -24.19 -23.60
C LEU A 35 8.37 -23.83 -23.67
N GLN A 36 9.07 -24.22 -24.74
CA GLN A 36 10.46 -23.85 -24.97
C GLN A 36 10.59 -22.34 -25.14
N HIS A 37 9.74 -21.71 -25.94
CA HIS A 37 9.73 -20.25 -26.10
C HIS A 37 9.50 -19.52 -24.77
N LEU A 38 8.54 -19.98 -23.95
CA LEU A 38 8.31 -19.40 -22.62
C LEU A 38 9.50 -19.60 -21.67
N LYS A 39 10.19 -20.73 -21.76
CA LYS A 39 11.41 -21.00 -21.02
C LYS A 39 12.54 -20.04 -21.43
N ASP A 40 12.72 -19.79 -22.72
CA ASP A 40 13.73 -18.86 -23.21
C ASP A 40 13.44 -17.41 -22.78
N MET A 41 12.16 -17.01 -22.81
CA MET A 41 11.71 -15.72 -22.25
C MET A 41 11.99 -15.62 -20.76
N ALA A 42 11.61 -16.65 -19.97
CA ALA A 42 11.84 -16.67 -18.53
C ALA A 42 13.34 -16.63 -18.20
N GLY A 43 14.17 -17.34 -18.95
CA GLY A 43 15.62 -17.29 -18.82
C GLY A 43 16.19 -15.90 -19.06
N THR A 44 15.71 -15.22 -20.11
CA THR A 44 16.12 -13.83 -20.41
C THR A 44 15.74 -12.88 -19.27
N LEU A 45 14.49 -12.93 -18.82
CA LEU A 45 13.98 -12.11 -17.71
C LEU A 45 14.72 -12.43 -16.39
N SER A 46 15.09 -13.70 -16.16
CA SER A 46 15.79 -14.10 -14.93
C SER A 46 17.19 -13.51 -14.82
N THR A 47 17.82 -13.15 -15.95
CA THR A 47 19.13 -12.50 -15.98
C THR A 47 19.07 -10.97 -15.99
N GLU A 48 17.86 -10.39 -16.00
CA GLU A 48 17.69 -8.94 -16.02
C GLU A 48 18.05 -8.34 -14.65
N VAL A 49 18.99 -7.38 -14.67
CA VAL A 49 19.44 -6.65 -13.48
C VAL A 49 18.47 -5.51 -13.20
N THR A 50 17.94 -5.45 -11.98
CA THR A 50 17.04 -4.38 -11.56
C THR A 50 17.80 -3.28 -10.83
N VAL A 51 17.55 -2.02 -11.19
CA VAL A 51 18.20 -0.87 -10.55
C VAL A 51 17.22 -0.04 -9.72
N ASP A 52 15.96 0.01 -10.14
CA ASP A 52 14.93 0.82 -9.49
C ASP A 52 13.68 -0.01 -9.14
N SER A 53 12.85 0.52 -8.22
CA SER A 53 11.63 -0.15 -7.76
C SER A 53 10.59 -0.36 -8.86
N ALA A 54 10.55 0.49 -9.89
CA ALA A 54 9.61 0.34 -11.00
C ALA A 54 10.03 -0.81 -11.94
N GLN A 55 11.33 -0.99 -12.15
CA GLN A 55 11.92 -2.11 -12.89
C GLN A 55 11.69 -3.42 -12.15
N VAL A 56 11.87 -3.45 -10.82
CA VAL A 56 11.54 -4.63 -9.98
C VAL A 56 10.08 -5.04 -10.16
N ALA A 57 9.15 -4.09 -10.04
CA ALA A 57 7.72 -4.36 -10.20
C ALA A 57 7.37 -4.86 -11.62
N LYS A 58 7.98 -4.25 -12.65
CA LYS A 58 7.78 -4.64 -14.05
C LYS A 58 8.32 -6.04 -14.33
N LEU A 59 9.52 -6.34 -13.83
CA LEU A 59 10.18 -7.63 -14.01
C LEU A 59 9.40 -8.74 -13.28
N HIS A 60 8.97 -8.49 -12.05
CA HIS A 60 8.10 -9.39 -11.30
C HIS A 60 6.83 -9.71 -12.07
N SER A 61 6.09 -8.70 -12.54
CA SER A 61 4.86 -8.91 -13.31
C SER A 61 5.09 -9.66 -14.63
N ALA A 62 6.20 -9.40 -15.32
CA ALA A 62 6.56 -10.08 -16.55
C ALA A 62 6.85 -11.57 -16.31
N LEU A 63 7.65 -11.90 -15.29
CA LEU A 63 7.95 -13.28 -14.91
C LEU A 63 6.70 -14.04 -14.44
N GLU A 64 5.84 -13.40 -13.65
CA GLU A 64 4.57 -13.98 -13.19
C GLU A 64 3.63 -14.27 -14.38
N SER A 65 3.58 -13.38 -15.38
CA SER A 65 2.81 -13.59 -16.60
C SER A 65 3.31 -14.80 -17.42
N VAL A 66 4.64 -14.93 -17.54
CA VAL A 66 5.28 -16.07 -18.23
C VAL A 66 5.00 -17.37 -17.49
N HIS A 67 5.13 -17.38 -16.16
CA HIS A 67 4.82 -18.51 -15.32
C HIS A 67 3.35 -18.94 -15.46
N HIS A 68 2.42 -17.99 -15.39
CA HIS A 68 0.98 -18.27 -15.56
C HIS A 68 0.65 -18.87 -16.94
N LYS A 69 1.24 -18.31 -18.01
CA LYS A 69 1.09 -18.85 -19.37
C LYS A 69 1.62 -20.28 -19.46
N ARG A 70 2.79 -20.56 -18.89
CA ARG A 70 3.39 -21.90 -18.85
C ARG A 70 2.46 -22.89 -18.14
N THR A 71 1.93 -22.53 -16.98
CA THR A 71 1.01 -23.37 -16.21
C THR A 71 -0.28 -23.64 -16.98
N LYS A 72 -0.84 -22.63 -17.67
CA LYS A 72 -2.00 -22.82 -18.56
C LYS A 72 -1.71 -23.79 -19.70
N ILE A 73 -0.57 -23.64 -20.37
CA ILE A 73 -0.19 -24.53 -21.48
C ILE A 73 0.05 -25.95 -20.99
N LEU A 74 0.72 -26.14 -19.85
CA LEU A 74 0.91 -27.48 -19.26
C LEU A 74 -0.41 -28.14 -18.88
N GLN A 75 -1.36 -27.39 -18.32
CA GLN A 75 -2.70 -27.89 -18.05
C GLN A 75 -3.46 -28.23 -19.34
N GLN A 76 -3.36 -27.39 -20.36
CA GLN A 76 -3.99 -27.63 -21.66
C GLN A 76 -3.40 -28.86 -22.34
N MET A 77 -2.08 -28.98 -22.37
CA MET A 77 -1.38 -30.16 -22.88
C MET A 77 -1.78 -31.42 -22.11
N ARG A 78 -1.94 -31.36 -20.78
CA ARG A 78 -2.42 -32.52 -20.00
C ARG A 78 -3.85 -32.91 -20.37
N ARG A 79 -4.74 -31.95 -20.61
CA ARG A 79 -6.12 -32.22 -21.06
C ARG A 79 -6.13 -32.81 -22.47
N ASP A 80 -5.40 -32.19 -23.40
CA ASP A 80 -5.42 -32.58 -24.81
C ASP A 80 -4.64 -33.88 -25.06
N VAL A 81 -3.50 -34.08 -24.41
CA VAL A 81 -2.75 -35.35 -24.51
C VAL A 81 -3.50 -36.50 -23.83
N ALA A 82 -4.27 -36.24 -22.77
CA ALA A 82 -5.18 -37.26 -22.21
C ALA A 82 -6.32 -37.63 -23.17
N LEU A 83 -6.73 -36.72 -24.08
CA LEU A 83 -7.66 -37.05 -25.17
C LEU A 83 -7.01 -37.92 -26.25
N PHE A 84 -5.68 -37.89 -26.40
CA PHE A 84 -4.95 -38.61 -27.45
C PHE A 84 -4.14 -39.83 -26.96
N THR A 85 -3.92 -39.98 -25.65
CA THR A 85 -3.17 -41.09 -25.04
C THR A 85 -3.69 -41.38 -23.64
N LEU A 86 -4.14 -42.62 -23.40
CA LEU A 86 -4.65 -43.05 -22.10
C LEU A 86 -3.58 -43.30 -21.03
N ASP A 87 -2.29 -43.28 -21.37
CA ASP A 87 -1.19 -43.54 -20.41
C ASP A 87 0.11 -42.82 -20.82
N SER A 88 0.29 -41.57 -20.41
CA SER A 88 1.65 -41.04 -20.26
C SER A 88 1.75 -39.92 -19.21
N PRO A 89 2.60 -40.05 -18.18
CA PRO A 89 2.86 -38.97 -17.26
C PRO A 89 3.77 -37.94 -17.95
N VAL A 90 3.18 -36.81 -18.34
CA VAL A 90 3.93 -35.63 -18.78
C VAL A 90 4.83 -35.17 -17.62
N ARG A 91 6.15 -35.38 -17.77
CA ARG A 91 7.15 -34.91 -16.83
C ARG A 91 7.33 -33.40 -17.03
N SER A 92 6.86 -32.61 -16.07
CA SER A 92 7.03 -31.15 -16.10
C SER A 92 8.53 -30.78 -16.09
N PRO A 93 9.02 -29.94 -16.99
CA PRO A 93 10.39 -29.43 -16.93
C PRO A 93 10.60 -28.58 -15.68
N SER A 94 11.75 -28.75 -15.03
CA SER A 94 12.16 -28.03 -13.80
C SER A 94 11.97 -26.51 -13.93
N THR A 95 11.28 -25.90 -12.97
CA THR A 95 11.06 -24.45 -12.82
C THR A 95 11.90 -23.84 -11.70
N GLY A 96 12.78 -24.62 -11.06
CA GLY A 96 13.41 -24.22 -9.79
C GLY A 96 14.16 -22.87 -9.84
N ALA A 97 14.83 -22.54 -10.94
CA ALA A 97 15.54 -21.27 -11.08
C ALA A 97 14.58 -20.06 -11.26
N GLU A 98 13.47 -20.26 -11.99
CA GLU A 98 12.45 -19.24 -12.21
C GLU A 98 11.68 -18.96 -10.91
N ASP A 99 11.35 -20.02 -10.17
CA ASP A 99 10.66 -19.92 -8.88
C ASP A 99 11.55 -19.25 -7.82
N ALA A 100 12.86 -19.55 -7.80
CA ALA A 100 13.83 -18.84 -6.96
C ALA A 100 13.94 -17.36 -7.34
N ARG A 101 13.95 -17.05 -8.64
CA ARG A 101 13.95 -15.66 -9.12
C ARG A 101 12.71 -14.90 -8.67
N LEU A 102 11.53 -15.48 -8.82
CA LEU A 102 10.27 -14.89 -8.35
C LEU A 102 10.27 -14.65 -6.83
N ALA A 103 10.71 -15.64 -6.04
CA ALA A 103 10.80 -15.49 -4.59
C ALA A 103 11.78 -14.37 -4.16
N SER A 104 12.90 -14.24 -4.88
CA SER A 104 13.86 -13.15 -4.67
C SER A 104 13.25 -11.78 -4.96
N LEU A 105 12.54 -11.63 -6.09
CA LEU A 105 11.90 -10.36 -6.46
C LEU A 105 10.79 -9.96 -5.49
N VAL A 106 10.03 -10.92 -4.95
CA VAL A 106 9.02 -10.66 -3.91
C VAL A 106 9.69 -10.14 -2.63
N SER A 107 10.78 -10.77 -2.21
CA SER A 107 11.55 -10.36 -1.03
C SER A 107 12.19 -8.98 -1.23
N LEU A 108 12.72 -8.72 -2.43
CA LEU A 108 13.28 -7.43 -2.83
C LEU A 108 12.23 -6.33 -2.79
N ASP A 109 11.02 -6.55 -3.33
CA ASP A 109 9.92 -5.58 -3.25
C ASP A 109 9.54 -5.27 -1.78
N GLY A 110 9.54 -6.28 -0.92
CA GLY A 110 9.34 -6.13 0.52
C GLY A 110 10.38 -5.22 1.18
N ILE A 111 11.66 -5.44 0.88
CA ILE A 111 12.77 -4.60 1.38
C ILE A 111 12.62 -3.17 0.85
N LEU A 112 12.40 -2.98 -0.46
CA LEU A 112 12.27 -1.65 -1.07
C LEU A 112 11.07 -0.86 -0.51
N ARG A 113 9.97 -1.55 -0.16
CA ARG A 113 8.81 -0.92 0.50
C ARG A 113 9.20 -0.43 1.89
N GLN A 114 9.85 -1.25 2.70
CA GLN A 114 10.30 -0.87 4.04
C GLN A 114 11.30 0.30 4.00
N VAL A 115 12.29 0.26 3.10
CA VAL A 115 13.25 1.37 2.89
C VAL A 115 12.52 2.67 2.54
N LYS A 116 11.52 2.59 1.66
CA LYS A 116 10.72 3.76 1.25
C LYS A 116 9.89 4.31 2.41
N ASP A 117 9.35 3.45 3.26
CA ASP A 117 8.56 3.84 4.42
C ASP A 117 9.45 4.51 5.48
N ILE A 118 10.62 3.95 5.79
CA ILE A 118 11.65 4.58 6.64
C ILE A 118 12.05 5.95 6.07
N SER A 119 12.34 6.03 4.78
CA SER A 119 12.69 7.29 4.10
C SER A 119 11.56 8.33 4.11
N ARG A 120 10.30 7.91 4.20
CA ARG A 120 9.15 8.81 4.34
C ARG A 120 9.02 9.34 5.76
N GLN A 121 9.17 8.47 6.76
CA GLN A 121 9.11 8.84 8.17
C GLN A 121 10.19 9.87 8.54
N SER A 122 11.37 9.77 7.93
CA SER A 122 12.47 10.70 8.19
C SER A 122 12.28 12.10 7.60
N ARG A 123 11.45 12.24 6.57
CA ARG A 123 11.19 13.53 5.90
C ARG A 123 10.08 14.35 6.57
N VAL A 124 9.27 13.72 7.42
CA VAL A 124 8.05 14.31 7.99
C VAL A 124 8.24 14.74 9.46
N SER A 125 9.27 14.24 10.13
CA SER A 125 9.55 14.54 11.55
C SER A 125 10.96 15.07 11.74
N SER A 126 11.16 16.05 12.63
CA SER A 126 12.49 16.30 13.17
C SER A 126 12.94 15.03 13.90
N LEU A 127 14.12 14.53 13.54
CA LEU A 127 14.60 13.24 14.03
C LEU A 127 15.42 13.48 15.30
N GLY A 128 14.80 13.22 16.46
CA GLY A 128 15.56 13.09 17.70
C GLY A 128 16.60 11.96 17.61
N ARG A 129 17.71 12.08 18.35
CA ARG A 129 18.84 11.12 18.33
C ARG A 129 18.41 9.66 18.50
N SER A 130 17.46 9.39 19.41
CA SER A 130 16.94 8.03 19.67
C SER A 130 16.22 7.46 18.45
N ARG A 131 15.30 8.22 17.86
CA ARG A 131 14.52 7.81 16.68
C ARG A 131 15.40 7.63 15.44
N LYS A 132 16.40 8.50 15.26
CA LYS A 132 17.42 8.35 14.20
C LYS A 132 18.16 7.02 14.34
N LYS A 133 18.58 6.68 15.56
CA LYS A 133 19.28 5.42 15.86
C LYS A 133 18.40 4.19 15.62
N GLU A 134 17.12 4.24 15.99
CA GLU A 134 16.15 3.17 15.71
C GLU A 134 15.95 2.95 14.21
N MET A 135 15.81 4.03 13.43
CA MET A 135 15.64 3.93 11.98
C MET A 135 16.89 3.39 11.27
N ILE A 136 18.09 3.73 11.76
CA ILE A 136 19.35 3.14 11.27
C ILE A 136 19.41 1.65 11.61
N ALA A 137 19.05 1.27 12.84
CA ALA A 137 19.00 -0.14 13.24
C ALA A 137 18.01 -0.95 12.38
N SER A 138 16.87 -0.37 12.02
CA SER A 138 15.91 -1.01 11.09
C SER A 138 16.49 -1.19 9.68
N LEU A 139 17.32 -0.26 9.19
CA LEU A 139 18.05 -0.44 7.93
C LEU A 139 19.14 -1.52 8.03
N ASP A 140 19.75 -1.68 9.21
CA ASP A 140 20.71 -2.75 9.47
C ASP A 140 20.02 -4.12 9.47
N GLU A 141 18.85 -4.24 10.10
CA GLU A 141 18.01 -5.44 10.03
C GLU A 141 17.64 -5.79 8.58
N LEU A 142 17.28 -4.81 7.75
CA LEU A 142 17.02 -5.05 6.31
C LEU A 142 18.27 -5.56 5.56
N THR A 143 19.45 -5.15 5.99
CA THR A 143 20.72 -5.64 5.44
C THR A 143 20.95 -7.10 5.83
N GLU A 144 20.56 -7.51 7.05
CA GLU A 144 20.61 -8.90 7.50
C GLU A 144 19.67 -9.82 6.72
N HIS A 145 18.63 -9.27 6.08
CA HIS A 145 17.72 -10.02 5.21
C HIS A 145 18.26 -10.20 3.77
N MET A 146 19.36 -9.56 3.38
CA MET A 146 19.94 -9.71 2.03
C MET A 146 20.27 -11.15 1.61
N PRO A 147 20.72 -12.07 2.49
CA PRO A 147 20.98 -13.47 2.10
C PRO A 147 19.75 -14.24 1.63
N SER A 148 18.53 -13.71 1.83
CA SER A 148 17.30 -14.28 1.26
C SER A 148 17.10 -13.96 -0.22
N LEU A 149 17.85 -12.99 -0.75
CA LEU A 149 17.84 -12.57 -2.16
C LEU A 149 18.88 -13.35 -2.97
N LEU A 150 18.63 -13.47 -4.26
CA LEU A 150 19.65 -13.89 -5.22
C LEU A 150 20.73 -12.80 -5.37
N ASP A 151 21.97 -13.22 -5.63
CA ASP A 151 23.15 -12.34 -5.75
C ASP A 151 22.94 -11.19 -6.75
N ILE A 152 22.18 -11.43 -7.82
CA ILE A 152 21.85 -10.42 -8.85
C ILE A 152 21.00 -9.26 -8.31
N ASP A 153 20.26 -9.45 -7.21
CA ASP A 153 19.40 -8.44 -6.59
C ASP A 153 20.08 -7.70 -5.44
N HIS A 154 21.18 -8.23 -4.89
CA HIS A 154 21.92 -7.60 -3.79
C HIS A 154 22.33 -6.16 -4.09
N PRO A 155 22.88 -5.83 -5.29
CA PRO A 155 23.28 -4.46 -5.59
C PRO A 155 22.09 -3.49 -5.58
N CYS A 156 20.89 -3.97 -5.96
CA CYS A 156 19.69 -3.16 -5.93
C CYS A 156 19.28 -2.85 -4.49
N ALA A 157 19.10 -3.90 -3.68
CA ALA A 157 18.73 -3.76 -2.27
C ALA A 157 19.73 -2.89 -1.51
N GLN A 158 21.03 -3.18 -1.65
CA GLN A 158 22.12 -2.47 -0.99
C GLN A 158 22.12 -0.99 -1.34
N LYS A 159 21.99 -0.64 -2.63
CA LYS A 159 21.94 0.76 -3.06
C LYS A 159 20.79 1.53 -2.39
N HIS A 160 19.59 0.97 -2.37
CA HIS A 160 18.42 1.66 -1.77
C HIS A 160 18.56 1.79 -0.24
N ILE A 161 19.10 0.76 0.43
CA ILE A 161 19.39 0.81 1.88
C ILE A 161 20.45 1.89 2.18
N GLU A 162 21.55 1.91 1.44
CA GLU A 162 22.63 2.91 1.60
C GLU A 162 22.16 4.33 1.29
N ASP A 163 21.34 4.52 0.26
CA ASP A 163 20.74 5.82 -0.07
C ASP A 163 19.85 6.32 1.08
N ALA A 164 19.04 5.44 1.68
CA ALA A 164 18.23 5.78 2.84
C ALA A 164 19.07 6.07 4.09
N ARG A 165 20.14 5.29 4.33
CA ARG A 165 21.08 5.54 5.44
C ARG A 165 21.77 6.89 5.30
N ARG A 166 22.29 7.20 4.11
CA ARG A 166 22.92 8.52 3.83
C ARG A 166 21.94 9.68 4.02
N MET A 167 20.68 9.50 3.59
CA MET A 167 19.65 10.50 3.87
C MET A 167 19.42 10.70 5.37
N LEU A 168 19.30 9.62 6.15
CA LEU A 168 19.11 9.71 7.61
C LEU A 168 20.29 10.37 8.32
N GLU A 169 21.52 10.01 7.95
CA GLU A 169 22.74 10.58 8.53
C GLU A 169 22.86 12.08 8.27
N SER A 170 22.41 12.55 7.10
CA SER A 170 22.43 13.97 6.70
C SER A 170 21.44 14.87 7.43
N ILE A 171 20.47 14.31 8.17
CA ILE A 171 19.50 15.09 8.95
C ILE A 171 20.19 15.61 10.23
N PRO A 172 20.24 16.94 10.46
CA PRO A 172 20.84 17.52 11.66
C PRO A 172 20.06 17.09 12.91
N GLU A 173 20.79 16.75 13.96
CA GLU A 173 20.21 16.32 15.24
C GLU A 173 19.81 17.55 16.06
N GLU A 174 18.60 17.53 16.64
CA GLU A 174 18.03 18.66 17.42
C GLU A 174 18.79 19.03 18.71
N ASP A 175 19.90 18.36 19.02
CA ASP A 175 20.63 18.53 20.29
C ASP A 175 21.66 19.69 20.31
N ASP A 176 21.73 20.53 19.27
CA ASP A 176 22.65 21.69 19.24
C ASP A 176 22.04 23.00 19.79
N ILE A 177 20.86 22.97 20.42
CA ILE A 177 20.28 24.14 21.10
C ILE A 177 19.87 23.81 22.54
N VAL A 178 20.86 23.54 23.39
CA VAL A 178 20.68 23.60 24.84
C VAL A 178 21.77 24.47 25.46
N ASN A 179 21.54 25.79 25.46
CA ASN A 179 21.79 26.68 26.61
C ASN A 179 21.72 28.15 26.21
N ALA A 180 20.54 28.76 26.38
CA ALA A 180 20.45 30.15 26.79
C ALA A 180 19.11 30.37 27.51
N SER A 181 19.14 30.18 28.82
CA SER A 181 18.47 31.03 29.83
C SER A 181 17.18 31.74 29.40
N SER A 182 16.04 31.29 29.92
CA SER A 182 15.00 32.22 30.33
C SER A 182 14.18 31.62 31.46
N GLU A 183 14.63 31.88 32.69
CA GLU A 183 13.75 31.93 33.85
C GLU A 183 12.62 32.92 33.54
N ARG A 184 11.37 32.47 33.61
CA ARG A 184 10.23 33.31 34.00
C ARG A 184 8.97 32.48 34.28
N SER A 185 8.69 32.40 35.58
CA SER A 185 7.38 32.56 36.24
C SER A 185 6.20 31.66 35.84
N ALA A 186 5.71 30.94 36.85
CA ALA A 186 4.38 30.35 36.90
C ALA A 186 3.29 31.43 36.70
N ASP A 187 2.43 31.25 35.69
CA ASP A 187 0.97 31.16 35.86
C ASP A 187 0.28 30.74 34.55
N ASP A 188 -0.76 29.92 34.72
CA ASP A 188 -1.85 29.56 33.81
C ASP A 188 -1.61 28.72 32.54
N ALA A 189 -2.46 27.70 32.41
CA ALA A 189 -2.35 26.58 31.48
C ALA A 189 -3.05 26.85 30.14
N VAL A 190 -2.28 26.87 29.05
CA VAL A 190 -2.73 26.43 27.72
C VAL A 190 -1.52 25.83 27.02
N GLU A 191 -1.44 24.51 26.88
CA GLU A 191 -0.50 23.89 25.95
C GLU A 191 -0.79 24.46 24.55
N GLU A 192 0.09 25.35 24.06
CA GLU A 192 0.07 25.79 22.68
C GLU A 192 0.23 24.55 21.80
N THR A 193 -0.89 24.06 21.29
CA THR A 193 -0.91 22.89 20.42
C THR A 193 -0.25 23.30 19.10
N GLU A 194 1.04 23.00 18.98
CA GLU A 194 1.83 23.40 17.82
C GLU A 194 1.37 22.60 16.59
N VAL A 195 0.82 23.31 15.60
CA VAL A 195 0.31 22.74 14.34
C VAL A 195 1.21 23.24 13.20
N ALA A 196 2.03 22.34 12.66
CA ALA A 196 3.04 22.67 11.64
C ALA A 196 2.43 23.14 10.30
N GLN A 197 1.21 22.69 9.97
CA GLN A 197 0.56 23.04 8.69
C GLN A 197 -0.96 23.10 8.81
N TRP A 198 -1.53 24.19 8.31
CA TRP A 198 -2.99 24.40 8.24
C TRP A 198 -3.51 24.23 6.83
N ASN A 199 -4.57 23.43 6.66
CA ASN A 199 -5.32 23.31 5.43
C ASN A 199 -6.70 23.96 5.60
N VAL A 200 -7.11 24.78 4.65
CA VAL A 200 -8.39 25.51 4.73
C VAL A 200 -9.43 24.82 3.87
N LEU A 201 -10.58 24.50 4.48
CA LEU A 201 -11.72 23.87 3.84
C LEU A 201 -12.93 24.79 3.93
N GLN A 202 -13.60 24.97 2.80
CA GLN A 202 -14.83 25.72 2.70
C GLN A 202 -16.00 24.78 2.46
N PHE A 203 -16.99 24.81 3.34
CA PHE A 203 -18.23 24.04 3.23
C PHE A 203 -19.38 24.98 2.87
N ASN A 204 -20.01 24.74 1.72
CA ASN A 204 -21.16 25.53 1.27
C ASN A 204 -22.45 24.91 1.83
N THR A 205 -23.19 25.67 2.62
CA THR A 205 -24.45 25.24 3.27
C THR A 205 -25.72 25.65 2.52
N GLY A 206 -25.63 25.86 1.20
CA GLY A 206 -26.75 26.25 0.34
C GLY A 206 -26.87 27.76 0.13
N LEU A 207 -27.80 28.17 -0.76
CA LEU A 207 -27.89 29.52 -1.34
C LEU A 207 -28.19 30.67 -0.35
N ALA A 208 -28.55 30.39 0.90
CA ALA A 208 -29.05 31.38 1.88
C ALA A 208 -28.19 31.53 3.15
N SER A 209 -26.99 30.94 3.20
CA SER A 209 -26.08 31.07 4.36
C SER A 209 -24.62 31.27 3.91
N PRO A 210 -23.80 32.04 4.65
CA PRO A 210 -22.38 32.18 4.34
C PRO A 210 -21.67 30.82 4.49
N PRO A 211 -20.66 30.53 3.65
CA PRO A 211 -19.95 29.26 3.71
C PRO A 211 -19.13 29.13 5.00
N PHE A 212 -19.04 27.92 5.54
CA PHE A 212 -18.21 27.65 6.70
C PHE A 212 -16.75 27.46 6.29
N ILE A 213 -15.86 28.22 6.91
CA ILE A 213 -14.41 28.10 6.72
C ILE A 213 -13.83 27.36 7.92
N ILE A 214 -13.21 26.21 7.67
CA ILE A 214 -12.62 25.35 8.69
C ILE A 214 -11.14 25.16 8.34
N LYS A 215 -10.25 25.60 9.23
CA LYS A 215 -8.82 25.30 9.13
C LYS A 215 -8.55 24.01 9.88
N CYS A 216 -7.90 23.03 9.26
CA CYS A 216 -7.54 21.78 9.91
C CYS A 216 -6.04 21.50 9.78
N GLY A 217 -5.45 20.93 10.83
CA GLY A 217 -4.07 20.49 10.87
C GLY A 217 -3.92 19.28 11.79
N ALA A 218 -2.68 18.87 12.02
CA ALA A 218 -2.35 17.84 13.01
C ALA A 218 -1.47 18.45 14.10
N ASN A 219 -1.69 18.01 15.34
CA ASN A 219 -0.74 18.25 16.43
C ASN A 219 0.44 17.26 16.37
N SER A 220 1.44 17.45 17.24
CA SER A 220 2.59 16.54 17.41
C SER A 220 2.18 15.09 17.73
N SER A 221 1.01 14.89 18.35
CA SER A 221 0.43 13.58 18.67
C SER A 221 -0.33 12.92 17.51
N SER A 222 -0.30 13.48 16.29
CA SER A 222 -1.05 12.99 15.12
C SER A 222 -2.56 12.93 15.35
N GLU A 223 -3.11 13.93 16.04
CA GLU A 223 -4.55 14.14 16.22
C GLU A 223 -5.03 15.30 15.35
N LEU A 224 -6.27 15.19 14.85
CA LEU A 224 -6.89 16.23 14.03
C LEU A 224 -7.20 17.45 14.89
N VAL A 225 -6.58 18.59 14.58
CA VAL A 225 -6.87 19.89 15.20
C VAL A 225 -7.65 20.74 14.22
N VAL A 226 -8.72 21.36 14.69
CA VAL A 226 -9.53 22.30 13.91
C VAL A 226 -9.50 23.68 14.53
N LYS A 227 -9.36 24.69 13.68
CA LYS A 227 -9.50 26.10 14.00
C LYS A 227 -10.61 26.71 13.12
N ALA A 228 -11.65 27.23 13.75
CA ALA A 228 -12.74 27.93 13.09
C ALA A 228 -13.41 28.92 14.05
N ASP A 229 -14.26 29.81 13.52
CA ASP A 229 -14.99 30.77 14.33
C ASP A 229 -15.83 30.06 15.40
N ALA A 230 -15.77 30.58 16.64
CA ALA A 230 -16.54 30.05 17.77
C ALA A 230 -18.06 30.14 17.53
N ARG A 231 -18.51 31.18 16.81
CA ARG A 231 -19.93 31.41 16.53
C ARG A 231 -20.20 31.70 15.06
N VAL A 232 -21.16 31.00 14.48
CA VAL A 232 -21.61 31.12 13.08
C VAL A 232 -22.41 32.41 12.84
N GLN A 233 -23.20 32.85 13.83
CA GLN A 233 -24.07 34.03 13.70
C GLN A 233 -23.36 35.36 14.03
N GLU A 234 -22.20 35.32 14.69
CA GLU A 234 -21.38 36.51 14.99
C GLU A 234 -19.88 36.23 14.75
N PRO A 235 -19.33 36.50 13.55
CA PRO A 235 -17.91 36.28 13.24
C PRO A 235 -16.98 37.33 13.89
N LYS A 236 -17.27 37.75 15.13
CA LYS A 236 -16.43 38.65 15.93
C LYS A 236 -15.21 37.88 16.46
N GLY A 237 -14.31 37.51 15.56
CA GLY A 237 -12.86 37.34 15.78
C GLY A 237 -12.38 36.27 16.77
N SER A 238 -13.24 35.50 17.42
CA SER A 238 -12.81 34.41 18.32
C SER A 238 -12.71 33.09 17.55
N GLU A 239 -11.66 32.94 16.75
CA GLU A 239 -11.28 31.62 16.21
C GLU A 239 -10.89 30.72 17.40
N ILE A 240 -11.62 29.62 17.62
CA ILE A 240 -11.26 28.64 18.64
C ILE A 240 -10.50 27.48 18.00
N MET A 241 -9.44 27.04 18.66
CA MET A 241 -8.64 25.88 18.27
C MET A 241 -8.99 24.71 19.19
N ARG A 242 -9.36 23.57 18.61
CA ARG A 242 -9.76 22.37 19.35
C ARG A 242 -9.29 21.10 18.66
N VAL A 243 -8.85 20.13 19.46
CA VAL A 243 -8.63 18.75 19.00
C VAL A 243 -9.99 18.11 18.73
N VAL A 244 -10.14 17.50 17.56
CA VAL A 244 -11.37 16.83 17.12
C VAL A 244 -11.31 15.36 17.52
N PRO A 245 -12.26 14.87 18.33
CA PRO A 245 -12.32 13.45 18.74
C PRO A 245 -12.37 12.48 17.56
N ARG A 246 -11.80 11.27 17.75
CA ARG A 246 -11.94 10.21 16.74
C ARG A 246 -13.41 9.74 16.65
N PRO A 247 -13.90 9.33 15.46
CA PRO A 247 -15.28 8.87 15.31
C PRO A 247 -15.68 7.69 16.21
N THR A 248 -14.73 6.84 16.61
CA THR A 248 -14.94 5.69 17.49
C THR A 248 -15.48 6.09 18.87
N VAL A 249 -15.17 7.30 19.34
CA VAL A 249 -15.69 7.84 20.60
C VAL A 249 -17.22 7.93 20.60
N LEU A 250 -17.83 8.10 19.41
CA LEU A 250 -19.28 8.28 19.28
C LEU A 250 -20.08 6.96 19.18
N GLU A 251 -19.42 5.79 19.10
CA GLU A 251 -20.10 4.51 18.84
C GLU A 251 -21.16 4.15 19.89
N ASN A 252 -20.90 4.43 21.17
CA ASN A 252 -21.77 4.07 22.29
C ASN A 252 -22.51 5.27 22.90
N MET A 253 -22.48 6.44 22.26
CA MET A 253 -23.11 7.66 22.78
C MET A 253 -24.54 7.84 22.27
N SER A 254 -25.38 8.44 23.12
CA SER A 254 -26.70 8.95 22.79
C SER A 254 -26.62 10.28 22.02
N LEU A 255 -27.72 10.71 21.40
CA LEU A 255 -27.78 11.97 20.67
C LEU A 255 -27.53 13.18 21.59
N GLU A 256 -28.00 13.10 22.83
CA GLU A 256 -27.85 14.13 23.85
C GLU A 256 -26.39 14.27 24.29
N GLU A 257 -25.70 13.15 24.53
CA GLU A 257 -24.26 13.12 24.85
C GLU A 257 -23.41 13.64 23.68
N MET A 258 -23.75 13.27 22.44
CA MET A 258 -23.08 13.81 21.25
C MET A 258 -23.24 15.32 21.14
N LYS A 259 -24.44 15.85 21.43
CA LYS A 259 -24.69 17.30 21.43
C LYS A 259 -23.83 18.00 22.49
N GLN A 260 -23.70 17.42 23.68
CA GLN A 260 -22.84 17.96 24.73
C GLN A 260 -21.37 18.00 24.30
N LEU A 261 -20.84 16.93 23.71
CA LEU A 261 -19.47 16.92 23.19
C LEU A 261 -19.25 17.96 22.10
N PHE A 262 -20.22 18.15 21.21
CA PHE A 262 -20.12 19.13 20.13
C PHE A 262 -20.25 20.58 20.60
N THR A 263 -20.68 20.85 21.84
CA THR A 263 -20.56 22.21 22.42
C THR A 263 -19.11 22.63 22.65
N LEU A 264 -18.19 21.68 22.76
CA LEU A 264 -16.76 21.92 22.94
C LEU A 264 -16.01 22.18 21.62
N LEU A 265 -16.66 21.91 20.47
CA LEU A 265 -16.11 22.09 19.13
C LEU A 265 -16.59 23.40 18.50
N PRO A 266 -15.89 23.93 17.48
CA PRO A 266 -16.36 25.09 16.72
C PRO A 266 -17.78 24.88 16.18
N GLU A 267 -18.62 25.90 16.29
CA GLU A 267 -20.05 25.81 15.96
C GLU A 267 -20.27 25.35 14.51
N SER A 268 -19.39 25.74 13.58
CA SER A 268 -19.43 25.29 12.18
C SER A 268 -19.29 23.78 12.02
N LEU A 269 -18.44 23.13 12.81
CA LEU A 269 -18.23 21.68 12.79
C LEU A 269 -19.45 20.97 13.36
N SER A 270 -19.99 21.49 14.46
CA SER A 270 -21.21 20.97 15.10
C SER A 270 -22.42 21.05 14.15
N HIS A 271 -22.57 22.14 13.40
CA HIS A 271 -23.61 22.29 12.37
C HIS A 271 -23.48 21.29 11.22
N LEU A 272 -22.26 21.02 10.76
CA LEU A 272 -22.01 20.05 9.69
C LEU A 272 -22.21 18.59 10.16
N ALA A 273 -21.93 18.32 11.43
CA ALA A 273 -21.97 16.97 11.99
C ALA A 273 -23.37 16.55 12.50
N LEU A 274 -24.14 17.46 13.10
CA LEU A 274 -25.42 17.11 13.73
C LEU A 274 -26.48 16.68 12.72
N ALA A 275 -27.19 15.61 13.05
CA ALA A 275 -28.36 15.11 12.33
C ALA A 275 -29.57 14.95 13.28
N ARG A 276 -30.71 14.51 12.73
CA ARG A 276 -31.93 14.24 13.50
C ARG A 276 -31.84 12.97 14.37
N THR A 277 -30.95 12.05 14.05
CA THR A 277 -30.78 10.75 14.72
C THR A 277 -29.32 10.58 15.15
N ALA A 278 -29.09 9.78 16.19
CA ALA A 278 -27.74 9.45 16.66
C ALA A 278 -26.89 8.80 15.55
N ASP A 279 -27.46 7.79 14.85
CA ASP A 279 -26.78 7.12 13.73
C ASP A 279 -26.46 8.09 12.59
N GLY A 280 -27.38 9.00 12.28
CA GLY A 280 -27.16 10.05 11.28
C GLY A 280 -26.04 11.00 11.67
N THR A 281 -25.94 11.37 12.95
CA THR A 281 -24.87 12.20 13.49
C THR A 281 -23.53 11.47 13.43
N ARG A 282 -23.47 10.19 13.82
CA ARG A 282 -22.25 9.38 13.70
C ARG A 282 -21.76 9.28 12.25
N ALA A 283 -22.68 9.00 11.32
CA ALA A 283 -22.35 8.89 9.90
C ALA A 283 -21.83 10.22 9.31
N ARG A 284 -22.50 11.34 9.62
CA ARG A 284 -22.08 12.68 9.17
C ARG A 284 -20.74 13.08 9.79
N TYR A 285 -20.59 12.88 11.10
CA TYR A 285 -19.35 13.19 11.81
C TYR A 285 -18.18 12.36 11.27
N SER A 286 -18.35 11.05 11.09
CA SER A 286 -17.32 10.16 10.55
C SER A 286 -16.89 10.60 9.13
N ARG A 287 -17.85 11.01 8.28
CA ARG A 287 -17.56 11.54 6.95
C ARG A 287 -16.86 12.90 7.00
N LEU A 288 -17.29 13.79 7.87
CA LEU A 288 -16.66 15.11 8.06
C LEU A 288 -15.23 14.96 8.57
N TYR A 289 -15.02 14.14 9.61
CA TYR A 289 -13.72 13.81 10.16
C TYR A 289 -12.76 13.28 9.09
N ARG A 290 -13.21 12.30 8.29
CA ARG A 290 -12.43 11.78 7.15
C ARG A 290 -12.10 12.88 6.14
N THR A 291 -13.05 13.74 5.81
CA THR A 291 -12.85 14.83 4.84
C THR A 291 -11.77 15.81 5.32
N LEU A 292 -11.80 16.19 6.60
CA LEU A 292 -10.81 17.07 7.20
C LEU A 292 -9.44 16.36 7.30
N ALA A 293 -9.41 15.14 7.84
CA ALA A 293 -8.18 14.37 8.02
C ALA A 293 -7.48 14.07 6.69
N MET A 294 -8.23 13.77 5.60
CA MET A 294 -7.63 13.48 4.28
C MET A 294 -6.84 14.66 3.72
N LYS A 295 -7.19 15.88 4.12
CA LYS A 295 -6.49 17.09 3.71
C LYS A 295 -5.25 17.36 4.55
N VAL A 296 -5.06 16.67 5.67
CA VAL A 296 -3.89 16.79 6.53
C VAL A 296 -2.92 15.64 6.23
N PRO A 297 -1.76 15.90 5.57
CA PRO A 297 -0.84 14.83 5.15
C PRO A 297 -0.39 13.92 6.30
N ALA A 298 -0.19 14.47 7.50
CA ALA A 298 0.23 13.73 8.70
C ALA A 298 -0.80 12.71 9.21
N LEU A 299 -2.07 12.79 8.78
CA LEU A 299 -3.15 11.90 9.23
C LEU A 299 -3.53 10.84 8.19
N ARG A 300 -2.82 10.74 7.07
CA ARG A 300 -3.17 9.82 5.97
C ARG A 300 -3.18 8.35 6.40
N ASP A 301 -2.19 7.93 7.17
CA ASP A 301 -2.07 6.53 7.61
C ASP A 301 -3.20 6.15 8.59
N LEU A 302 -3.58 7.09 9.47
CA LEU A 302 -4.73 6.94 10.39
C LEU A 302 -6.07 6.79 9.64
N ILE A 303 -6.20 7.43 8.48
CA ILE A 303 -7.39 7.27 7.62
C ILE A 303 -7.40 5.89 6.97
N SER A 304 -6.24 5.39 6.51
CA SER A 304 -6.12 4.04 5.97
C SER A 304 -6.45 2.96 7.00
N GLU A 305 -6.16 3.18 8.29
CA GLU A 305 -6.64 2.31 9.37
C GLU A 305 -8.15 2.40 9.57
N LEU A 306 -8.72 3.61 9.55
CA LEU A 306 -10.16 3.81 9.66
C LEU A 306 -10.93 3.19 8.48
N GLU A 307 -10.32 3.12 7.29
CA GLU A 307 -10.84 2.42 6.11
C GLU A 307 -10.79 0.90 6.27
N LYS A 308 -9.71 0.35 6.84
CA LYS A 308 -9.58 -1.08 7.15
C LYS A 308 -10.52 -1.54 8.27
N GLY A 309 -10.83 -0.65 9.22
CA GLY A 309 -11.85 -0.88 10.25
C GLY A 309 -13.31 -0.79 9.75
N GLY A 310 -13.51 -0.44 8.47
CA GLY A 310 -14.81 -0.26 7.83
C GLY A 310 -15.52 -1.54 7.42
N VAL A 311 -15.61 -2.55 8.30
CA VAL A 311 -16.66 -3.60 8.18
C VAL A 311 -17.94 -3.07 8.84
N LEU A 312 -18.45 -1.94 8.34
CA LEU A 312 -19.82 -1.53 8.61
C LEU A 312 -20.68 -2.10 7.49
N ARG A 313 -21.23 -3.27 7.81
CA ARG A 313 -22.27 -3.99 7.07
C ARG A 313 -23.25 -3.02 6.42
N ASP A 314 -23.28 -3.02 5.11
CA ASP A 314 -24.42 -2.57 4.33
C ASP A 314 -25.54 -3.60 4.58
N VAL A 315 -26.39 -3.37 5.58
CA VAL A 315 -27.64 -4.10 5.71
C VAL A 315 -28.69 -3.30 4.95
N ARG A 316 -28.80 -3.60 3.66
CA ARG A 316 -30.08 -3.44 2.96
C ARG A 316 -31.02 -4.54 3.46
N SER A 317 -32.14 -4.14 4.04
CA SER A 317 -33.41 -4.87 4.06
C SER A 317 -34.53 -3.86 3.97
#